data_AF-A0A1H1C3D1-F1
#
_entry.id   AF-A0A1H1C3D1-F1
#
_cell.length_a   1.000
_cell.length_b   1.000
_cell.length_c   1.000
_cell.angle_alpha   90.00
_cell.angle_beta   90.00
_cell.angle_gamma   90.00
#
_symmetry.space_group_name_H-M   'P 1'
#
loop_
_entity.id
_entity.type
_entity.pdbx_description
1 polymer ?
#
loop_
_entity_poly.entity_id
_entity_poly.type
_entity_poly.pdbx_seq_one_letter_code
_entity_poly.pdbx_strand_id
1 'polypeptide(L)'
;MTKLETLYASIKGLQDLGLPLNEETLKAADELEEQLIKTEILPAMSKDIEPMLSQIQRELVLVVEYKPGMPISVALSRKTNITELLDAKILELDPKVSHKEIGPRRKKVEKIAPATGLCIHLKNGEIIQEKDAATTFTTAIIRAGLIPVRNLGLKFCGINIVSTTIDSKYGRAQREAAPGLYVLTHSSTKDKVKLLDKINKALNLGWKIKIVS
;
A
#
# COMPACT_ATOMS: atom_id res chain seq x y z
N MET A 1 28.78 -23.71 17.27
CA MET A 1 27.62 -22.87 17.64
C MET A 1 27.88 -21.48 17.12
N THR A 2 26.89 -20.85 16.50
CA THR A 2 26.98 -19.44 16.13
C THR A 2 26.83 -18.56 17.38
N LYS A 3 27.27 -17.29 17.32
CA LYS A 3 27.03 -16.35 18.43
C LYS A 3 25.54 -16.15 18.68
N LEU A 4 24.74 -16.20 17.63
CA LEU A 4 23.29 -16.03 17.65
C LEU A 4 22.59 -17.21 18.36
N GLU A 5 23.04 -18.44 18.12
CA GLU A 5 22.60 -19.62 18.90
C GLU A 5 22.96 -19.51 20.38
N THR A 6 24.14 -18.98 20.67
CA THR A 6 24.63 -18.80 22.05
C THR A 6 23.81 -17.73 22.78
N LEU A 7 23.43 -16.65 22.08
CA LEU A 7 22.56 -15.60 22.59
C LEU A 7 21.19 -16.17 22.97
N TYR A 8 20.53 -16.89 22.07
CA TYR A 8 19.22 -17.51 22.37
C TYR A 8 19.29 -18.56 23.47
N ALA A 9 20.34 -19.38 23.51
CA ALA A 9 20.54 -20.35 24.58
C ALA A 9 20.71 -19.66 25.95
N SER A 10 21.42 -18.53 25.99
CA SER A 10 21.62 -17.75 27.21
C SER A 10 20.33 -17.10 27.70
N ILE A 11 19.56 -16.47 26.80
CA ILE A 11 18.27 -15.86 27.12
C ILE A 11 17.30 -16.93 27.67
N LYS A 12 17.20 -18.07 26.96
CA LYS A 12 16.35 -19.17 27.39
C LYS A 12 16.78 -19.76 28.73
N GLY A 13 18.09 -19.93 28.94
CA GLY A 13 18.63 -20.39 30.23
C GLY A 13 18.28 -19.46 31.40
N LEU A 14 18.37 -18.14 31.21
CA LEU A 14 17.98 -17.16 32.23
C LEU A 14 16.48 -17.20 32.54
N GLN A 15 15.64 -17.38 31.51
CA GLN A 15 14.19 -17.56 31.66
C GLN A 15 13.85 -18.86 32.41
N ASP A 16 14.48 -19.97 32.05
CA ASP A 16 14.25 -21.29 32.67
C ASP A 16 14.67 -21.31 34.15
N LEU A 17 15.65 -20.48 34.53
CA LEU A 17 16.11 -20.30 35.92
C LEU A 17 15.24 -19.31 36.73
N GLY A 18 14.21 -18.72 36.12
CA GLY A 18 13.29 -17.79 36.77
C GLY A 18 13.90 -16.42 37.12
N LEU A 19 15.01 -16.06 36.49
CA LEU A 19 15.65 -14.75 36.69
C LEU A 19 14.92 -13.69 35.86
N PRO A 20 14.51 -12.56 36.46
CA PRO A 20 13.88 -11.48 35.71
C PRO A 20 14.91 -10.83 34.78
N LEU A 21 14.66 -10.88 33.48
CA LEU A 21 15.39 -10.08 32.50
C LEU A 21 14.87 -8.65 32.60
N ASN A 22 15.72 -7.72 33.02
CA ASN A 22 15.37 -6.30 33.07
C ASN A 22 15.23 -5.73 31.65
N GLU A 23 14.50 -4.62 31.50
CA GLU A 23 14.28 -3.99 30.19
C GLU A 23 15.59 -3.57 29.50
N GLU A 24 16.62 -3.23 30.26
CA GLU A 24 17.94 -2.86 29.72
C GLU A 24 18.66 -4.04 29.07
N THR A 25 18.64 -5.23 29.70
CA THR A 25 19.28 -6.43 29.11
C THR A 25 18.51 -6.94 27.91
N LEU A 26 17.18 -6.81 27.89
CA LEU A 26 16.36 -7.15 26.72
C LEU A 26 16.70 -6.26 25.52
N LYS A 27 16.77 -4.94 25.73
CA LYS A 27 17.19 -4.01 24.66
C LYS A 27 18.60 -4.28 24.18
N ALA A 28 19.54 -4.52 25.09
CA ALA A 28 20.92 -4.86 24.72
C ALA A 28 21.01 -6.19 23.94
N ALA A 29 20.16 -7.16 24.28
CA ALA A 29 20.08 -8.43 23.56
C ALA A 29 19.49 -8.25 22.15
N ASP A 30 18.42 -7.45 22.01
CA ASP A 30 17.81 -7.12 20.72
C ASP A 30 18.82 -6.38 19.81
N GLU A 31 19.56 -5.40 20.36
CA GLU A 31 20.61 -4.68 19.64
C GLU A 31 21.74 -5.60 19.19
N LEU A 32 22.17 -6.52 20.07
CA LEU A 32 23.19 -7.50 19.75
C LEU A 32 22.72 -8.48 18.68
N GLU A 33 21.47 -8.93 18.74
CA GLU A 33 20.84 -9.78 17.71
C GLU A 33 20.84 -9.08 16.36
N GLU A 34 20.41 -7.81 16.30
CA GLU A 34 20.41 -7.02 15.07
C GLU A 34 21.83 -6.84 14.51
N GLN A 35 22.82 -6.61 15.37
CA GLN A 35 24.22 -6.52 14.98
C GLN A 35 24.74 -7.84 14.40
N LEU A 36 24.44 -8.97 15.04
CA LEU A 36 24.84 -10.30 14.55
C LEU A 36 24.18 -10.63 13.20
N ILE A 37 22.91 -10.27 13.02
CA ILE A 37 22.23 -10.41 11.73
C ILE A 37 22.96 -9.61 10.64
N LYS A 38 23.30 -8.34 10.90
CA LYS A 38 23.98 -7.47 9.93
C LYS A 38 25.40 -7.92 9.59
N THR A 39 26.15 -8.42 10.58
CA THR A 39 27.59 -8.69 10.45
C THR A 39 27.92 -10.12 10.08
N GLU A 40 27.09 -11.08 10.49
CA GLU A 40 27.35 -12.51 10.26
C GLU A 40 26.35 -13.08 9.23
N ILE A 41 25.05 -12.86 9.42
CA ILE A 41 24.01 -13.51 8.61
C ILE A 41 23.90 -12.91 7.21
N LEU A 42 23.72 -11.59 7.08
CA LEU A 42 23.55 -10.95 5.77
C LEU A 42 24.75 -11.16 4.82
N PRO A 43 26.02 -11.03 5.28
CA PRO A 43 27.17 -11.28 4.41
C PRO A 43 27.28 -12.74 3.98
N ALA A 44 26.98 -13.69 4.86
CA ALA A 44 26.96 -15.11 4.51
C ALA A 44 25.90 -15.40 3.43
N MET A 45 24.68 -14.88 3.61
CA MET A 45 23.61 -15.00 2.60
C MET A 45 24.01 -14.38 1.26
N SER A 46 24.64 -13.20 1.27
CA SER A 46 25.11 -12.57 0.04
C SER A 46 26.10 -13.46 -0.71
N LYS A 47 27.07 -14.04 0.00
CA LYS A 47 28.09 -14.93 -0.58
C LYS A 47 27.49 -16.18 -1.22
N ASP A 48 26.43 -16.73 -0.63
CA ASP A 48 25.79 -17.95 -1.13
C ASP A 48 24.84 -17.68 -2.30
N ILE A 49 24.17 -16.52 -2.31
CA ILE A 49 23.16 -16.17 -3.31
C ILE A 49 23.78 -15.52 -4.56
N GLU A 50 24.89 -14.78 -4.42
CA GLU A 50 25.55 -14.06 -5.52
C GLU A 50 25.88 -14.94 -6.74
N PRO A 51 26.41 -16.18 -6.60
CA PRO A 51 26.64 -17.07 -7.74
C PRO A 51 25.34 -17.43 -8.48
N MET A 52 24.22 -17.57 -7.78
CA MET A 52 22.92 -17.88 -8.38
C MET A 52 22.37 -16.68 -9.15
N LEU A 53 22.58 -15.47 -8.64
CA LEU A 53 22.10 -14.24 -9.28
C LEU A 53 22.98 -13.78 -10.45
N SER A 54 24.23 -14.25 -10.52
CA SER A 54 25.18 -13.91 -11.59
C SER A 54 24.67 -14.18 -13.02
N GLN A 55 23.71 -15.11 -13.17
CA GLN A 55 23.10 -15.45 -14.45
C GLN A 55 22.08 -14.40 -14.92
N ILE A 56 21.63 -13.50 -14.05
CA ILE A 56 20.57 -12.55 -14.32
C ILE A 56 21.16 -11.24 -14.84
N GLN A 57 20.84 -10.89 -16.09
CA GLN A 57 21.40 -9.73 -16.80
C GLN A 57 20.60 -8.43 -16.62
N ARG A 58 19.73 -8.37 -15.61
CA ARG A 58 18.90 -7.19 -15.34
C ARG A 58 18.92 -6.85 -13.86
N GLU A 59 18.83 -5.56 -13.57
CA GLU A 59 18.68 -5.06 -12.20
C GLU A 59 17.36 -5.53 -11.58
N LEU A 60 17.43 -6.03 -10.35
CA LEU A 60 16.29 -6.51 -9.58
C LEU A 60 16.54 -6.34 -8.08
N VAL A 61 15.46 -6.17 -7.32
CA VAL A 61 15.50 -6.13 -5.86
C VAL A 61 14.77 -7.37 -5.34
N LEU A 62 15.43 -8.16 -4.48
CA LEU A 62 14.84 -9.34 -3.85
C LEU A 62 14.45 -9.02 -2.42
N VAL A 63 13.22 -9.36 -2.06
CA VAL A 63 12.73 -9.28 -0.68
C VAL A 63 12.59 -10.69 -0.15
N VAL A 64 13.21 -10.93 1.00
CA VAL A 64 13.18 -12.22 1.69
C VAL A 64 12.35 -12.06 2.96
N GLU A 65 11.26 -12.81 3.04
CA GLU A 65 10.44 -12.90 4.25
C GLU A 65 10.80 -14.19 4.99
N TYR A 66 11.30 -14.04 6.22
CA TYR A 66 11.65 -15.13 7.09
C TYR A 66 10.73 -15.17 8.31
N LYS A 67 10.17 -16.34 8.59
CA LYS A 67 9.41 -16.65 9.80
C LYS A 67 9.98 -17.94 10.41
N PRO A 68 10.40 -17.95 11.68
CA PRO A 68 10.87 -19.16 12.33
C PRO A 68 9.87 -20.31 12.20
N GLY A 69 10.33 -21.48 11.77
CA GLY A 69 9.49 -22.68 11.59
C GLY A 69 8.68 -22.72 10.29
N MET A 70 8.77 -21.71 9.42
CA MET A 70 8.15 -21.70 8.08
C MET A 70 9.22 -21.69 6.98
N PRO A 71 8.91 -22.18 5.76
CA PRO A 71 9.81 -22.04 4.63
C PRO A 71 10.04 -20.55 4.31
N ILE A 72 11.25 -20.23 3.88
CA ILE A 72 11.62 -18.88 3.45
C ILE A 72 10.80 -18.51 2.21
N SER A 73 10.21 -17.32 2.22
CA SER A 73 9.49 -16.77 1.07
C SER A 73 10.35 -15.72 0.38
N VAL A 74 10.47 -15.81 -0.94
CA VAL A 74 11.28 -14.89 -1.76
C VAL A 74 10.41 -14.24 -2.82
N ALA A 75 10.42 -12.91 -2.89
CA ALA A 75 9.65 -12.13 -3.86
C ALA A 75 10.53 -11.14 -4.62
N LEU A 76 10.19 -10.91 -5.89
CA LEU A 76 10.82 -9.87 -6.72
C LEU A 76 10.11 -8.53 -6.52
N SER A 77 10.88 -7.51 -6.14
CA SER A 77 10.43 -6.12 -6.08
C SER A 77 10.71 -5.40 -7.41
N ARG A 78 9.75 -4.57 -7.82
CA ARG A 78 9.76 -3.82 -9.09
C ARG A 78 10.41 -2.43 -8.99
N LYS A 79 11.04 -2.10 -7.86
CA LYS A 79 11.56 -0.75 -7.57
C LYS A 79 13.04 -0.80 -7.18
N THR A 80 13.82 0.10 -7.76
CA THR A 80 15.29 0.21 -7.65
C THR A 80 15.78 1.00 -6.42
N ASN A 81 14.89 1.56 -5.58
CA ASN A 81 15.29 2.35 -4.40
C ASN A 81 14.83 1.68 -3.09
N ILE A 82 15.81 1.19 -2.32
CA ILE A 82 15.64 0.46 -1.04
C ILE A 82 15.20 1.39 0.11
N THR A 83 15.49 2.69 0.03
CA THR A 83 15.16 3.69 1.05
C THR A 83 13.67 3.94 1.26
N GLU A 84 12.79 3.52 0.33
CA GLU A 84 11.32 3.57 0.49
C GLU A 84 10.75 2.37 1.28
N LEU A 85 11.55 1.35 1.59
CA LEU A 85 11.06 0.09 2.20
C LEU A 85 10.83 0.15 3.71
N LEU A 86 11.47 1.08 4.43
CA LEU A 86 11.33 1.18 5.89
C LEU A 86 9.94 1.70 6.32
N ASP A 87 9.23 2.41 5.44
CA ASP A 87 7.87 2.91 5.67
C ASP A 87 6.78 2.10 4.94
N ALA A 88 7.17 1.05 4.20
CA ALA A 88 6.23 0.23 3.47
C ALA A 88 5.55 -0.76 4.42
N LYS A 89 4.46 -0.34 5.06
CA LYS A 89 3.40 -1.28 5.45
C LYS A 89 3.14 -2.17 4.24
N ILE A 90 3.40 -3.47 4.38
CA ILE A 90 3.00 -4.47 3.40
C ILE A 90 1.53 -4.18 3.09
N LEU A 91 1.22 -3.91 1.82
CA LEU A 91 -0.14 -3.64 1.39
C LEU A 91 -0.92 -4.95 1.50
N GLU A 92 -1.51 -5.20 2.66
CA GLU A 92 -2.44 -6.30 2.84
C GLU A 92 -3.58 -6.18 1.81
N LEU A 93 -4.01 -7.32 1.29
CA LEU A 93 -5.14 -7.39 0.38
C LEU A 93 -6.38 -6.84 1.08
N ASP A 94 -7.13 -5.98 0.40
CA ASP A 94 -8.36 -5.44 0.96
C ASP A 94 -9.35 -6.58 1.27
N PRO A 95 -10.00 -6.55 2.44
CA PRO A 95 -11.01 -7.55 2.78
C PRO A 95 -12.17 -7.48 1.78
N LYS A 96 -12.75 -8.64 1.45
CA LYS A 96 -13.93 -8.70 0.59
C LYS A 96 -15.10 -7.97 1.26
N VAL A 97 -15.70 -7.02 0.54
CA VAL A 97 -16.87 -6.27 1.01
C VAL A 97 -18.15 -7.06 0.70
N SER A 98 -18.98 -7.30 1.72
CA SER A 98 -20.30 -7.92 1.53
C SER A 98 -21.30 -6.87 1.04
N HIS A 99 -21.99 -7.15 -0.06
CA HIS A 99 -23.03 -6.29 -0.62
C HIS A 99 -24.40 -6.90 -0.38
N LYS A 100 -25.33 -6.15 0.23
CA LYS A 100 -26.74 -6.56 0.29
C LYS A 100 -27.36 -6.42 -1.10
N GLU A 101 -27.99 -7.48 -1.57
CA GLU A 101 -28.82 -7.44 -2.77
C GLU A 101 -30.19 -6.86 -2.41
N ILE A 102 -30.37 -5.59 -2.75
CA ILE A 102 -31.68 -4.93 -2.68
C ILE A 102 -32.30 -5.11 -4.06
N GLY A 103 -33.50 -5.70 -4.10
CA GLY A 103 -34.24 -5.94 -5.34
C GLY A 103 -34.42 -4.68 -6.20
N PRO A 104 -34.93 -4.84 -7.44
CA PRO A 104 -34.99 -3.78 -8.42
C PRO A 104 -35.73 -2.54 -7.89
N ARG A 105 -35.20 -1.37 -8.25
CA ARG A 105 -35.74 -0.08 -7.80
C ARG A 105 -37.19 0.06 -8.30
N ARG A 106 -38.15 0.09 -7.37
CA ARG A 106 -39.61 0.12 -7.68
C ARG A 106 -40.08 1.37 -8.44
N LYS A 107 -39.29 2.45 -8.47
CA LYS A 107 -39.61 3.70 -9.18
C LYS A 107 -38.53 4.02 -10.22
N LYS A 108 -38.94 4.20 -11.48
CA LYS A 108 -38.08 4.75 -12.53
C LYS A 108 -37.72 6.21 -12.19
N VAL A 109 -36.48 6.58 -12.46
CA VAL A 109 -36.02 7.98 -12.33
C VAL A 109 -36.54 8.74 -13.54
N GLU A 110 -37.41 9.72 -13.33
CA GLU A 110 -38.09 10.47 -14.41
C GLU A 110 -37.16 11.46 -15.13
N LYS A 111 -36.14 11.98 -14.45
CA LYS A 111 -35.17 12.94 -15.01
C LYS A 111 -33.75 12.54 -14.62
N ILE A 112 -32.94 12.18 -15.61
CA ILE A 112 -31.50 11.94 -15.43
C ILE A 112 -30.82 13.30 -15.46
N ALA A 113 -29.98 13.58 -14.45
CA ALA A 113 -29.20 14.81 -14.43
C ALA A 113 -28.25 14.87 -15.64
N PRO A 114 -27.98 16.07 -16.19
CA PRO A 114 -27.05 16.21 -17.30
C PRO A 114 -25.66 15.69 -16.91
N ALA A 115 -24.94 15.15 -17.90
CA ALA A 115 -23.55 14.76 -17.71
C ALA A 115 -22.74 16.00 -17.30
N THR A 116 -21.90 15.84 -16.29
CA THR A 116 -21.02 16.91 -15.79
C THR A 116 -19.59 16.39 -15.76
N GLY A 117 -18.66 17.22 -16.18
CA GLY A 117 -17.22 16.99 -16.12
C GLY A 117 -16.60 17.51 -14.82
N LEU A 118 -15.29 17.32 -14.72
CA LEU A 118 -14.48 17.73 -13.58
C LEU A 118 -13.23 18.47 -14.10
N CYS A 119 -12.84 19.55 -13.44
CA CYS A 119 -11.64 20.31 -13.76
C CYS A 119 -10.87 20.63 -12.48
N ILE A 120 -9.56 20.39 -12.47
CA ILE A 120 -8.71 20.56 -11.28
C ILE A 120 -7.52 21.43 -11.64
N HIS A 121 -7.39 22.58 -10.99
CA HIS A 121 -6.21 23.42 -11.10
C HIS A 121 -5.20 23.04 -10.02
N LEU A 122 -4.01 22.65 -10.45
CA LEU A 122 -2.87 22.33 -9.59
C LEU A 122 -2.18 23.61 -9.10
N LYS A 123 -1.42 23.51 -8.02
CA LYS A 123 -0.66 24.64 -7.44
C LYS A 123 0.42 25.17 -8.39
N ASN A 124 0.97 24.30 -9.25
CA ASN A 124 1.97 24.66 -10.27
C ASN A 124 1.38 25.30 -11.53
N GLY A 125 0.05 25.52 -11.59
CA GLY A 125 -0.63 26.12 -12.73
C GLY A 125 -1.14 25.12 -13.79
N GLU A 126 -0.77 23.84 -13.69
CA GLU A 126 -1.30 22.79 -14.57
C GLU A 126 -2.80 22.56 -14.32
N ILE A 127 -3.51 22.08 -15.35
CA ILE A 127 -4.94 21.79 -15.30
C ILE A 127 -5.16 20.32 -15.66
N ILE A 128 -5.86 19.59 -14.79
CA ILE A 128 -6.33 18.23 -15.08
C ILE A 128 -7.81 18.31 -15.45
N GLN A 129 -8.10 18.04 -16.72
CA GLN A 129 -9.46 17.94 -17.25
C GLN A 129 -9.48 16.95 -18.40
N GLU A 130 -10.12 15.80 -18.18
CA GLU A 130 -10.18 14.70 -19.14
C GLU A 130 -11.57 14.61 -19.79
N LYS A 131 -11.72 13.67 -20.73
CA LYS A 131 -12.96 13.39 -21.47
C LYS A 131 -14.19 13.17 -20.58
N ASP A 132 -14.01 12.66 -19.36
CA ASP A 132 -15.08 12.39 -18.42
C ASP A 132 -14.60 12.57 -16.96
N ALA A 133 -15.56 12.75 -16.05
CA ALA A 133 -15.28 13.00 -14.63
C ALA A 133 -14.59 11.80 -13.95
N ALA A 134 -14.81 10.56 -14.41
CA ALA A 134 -14.15 9.39 -13.83
C ALA A 134 -12.67 9.34 -14.23
N THR A 135 -12.35 9.65 -15.49
CA THR A 135 -10.98 9.73 -15.99
C THR A 135 -10.23 10.85 -15.28
N THR A 136 -10.82 12.04 -15.21
CA THR A 136 -10.22 13.18 -14.48
C THR A 136 -9.95 12.84 -13.03
N PHE A 137 -10.89 12.18 -12.36
CA PHE A 137 -10.75 11.75 -10.96
C PHE A 137 -9.62 10.73 -10.78
N THR A 138 -9.50 9.74 -11.68
CA THR A 138 -8.39 8.77 -11.65
C THR A 138 -7.04 9.46 -11.89
N THR A 139 -6.93 10.33 -12.90
CA THR A 139 -5.70 11.09 -13.17
C THR A 139 -5.29 11.96 -11.98
N ALA A 140 -6.27 12.61 -11.33
CA ALA A 140 -6.04 13.37 -10.12
C ALA A 140 -5.50 12.49 -8.99
N ILE A 141 -6.08 11.33 -8.72
CA ILE A 141 -5.60 10.42 -7.67
C ILE A 141 -4.17 9.93 -7.98
N ILE A 142 -3.86 9.63 -9.23
CA ILE A 142 -2.49 9.28 -9.65
C ILE A 142 -1.54 10.44 -9.34
N ARG A 143 -1.95 11.69 -9.66
CA ARG A 143 -1.15 12.90 -9.41
C ARG A 143 -0.94 13.19 -7.93
N ALA A 144 -1.92 12.88 -7.08
CA ALA A 144 -1.80 12.99 -5.62
C ALA A 144 -0.90 11.89 -5.01
N GLY A 145 -0.67 10.80 -5.74
CA GLY A 145 0.03 9.61 -5.28
C GLY A 145 -0.93 8.55 -4.75
N LEU A 146 -0.89 7.35 -5.35
CA LEU A 146 -1.80 6.24 -5.03
C LEU A 146 -1.66 5.75 -3.58
N ILE A 147 -0.43 5.61 -3.08
CA ILE A 147 -0.15 5.10 -1.73
C ILE A 147 -0.54 6.12 -0.65
N PRO A 148 -0.13 7.40 -0.73
CA PRO A 148 -0.62 8.43 0.20
C PRO A 148 -2.14 8.50 0.27
N VAL A 149 -2.82 8.46 -0.88
CA VAL A 149 -4.30 8.49 -0.94
C VAL A 149 -4.92 7.25 -0.30
N ARG A 150 -4.38 6.05 -0.56
CA ARG A 150 -4.83 4.81 0.08
C ARG A 150 -4.72 4.86 1.59
N ASN A 151 -3.60 5.40 2.10
CA ASN A 151 -3.31 5.51 3.53
C ASN A 151 -4.28 6.44 4.28
N LEU A 152 -4.96 7.35 3.58
CA LEU A 152 -6.05 8.14 4.16
C LEU A 152 -7.26 7.28 4.56
N GLY A 153 -7.35 6.04 4.07
CA GLY A 153 -8.43 5.11 4.41
C GLY A 153 -9.81 5.58 3.94
N LEU A 154 -9.87 6.46 2.94
CA LEU A 154 -11.13 6.98 2.40
C LEU A 154 -11.87 5.84 1.68
N LYS A 155 -13.13 5.60 2.07
CA LYS A 155 -13.95 4.53 1.51
C LYS A 155 -15.20 5.07 0.83
N PHE A 156 -15.64 4.38 -0.21
CA PHE A 156 -16.95 4.56 -0.85
C PHE A 156 -17.58 3.20 -1.09
N CYS A 157 -18.87 3.04 -0.74
CA CYS A 157 -19.54 1.73 -0.73
C CYS A 157 -18.77 0.64 0.07
N GLY A 158 -18.03 1.03 1.11
CA GLY A 158 -17.21 0.13 1.93
C GLY A 158 -15.84 -0.21 1.34
N ILE A 159 -15.56 0.17 0.11
CA ILE A 159 -14.30 -0.12 -0.60
C ILE A 159 -13.38 1.09 -0.50
N ASN A 160 -12.07 0.87 -0.29
CA ASN A 160 -11.09 1.95 -0.31
C ASN A 160 -11.06 2.62 -1.70
N ILE A 161 -10.99 3.95 -1.76
CA ILE A 161 -10.94 4.69 -3.03
C ILE A 161 -9.76 4.22 -3.90
N VAL A 162 -8.64 3.88 -3.27
CA VAL A 162 -7.53 3.16 -3.90
C VAL A 162 -7.47 1.77 -3.28
N SER A 163 -7.98 0.77 -4.00
CA SER A 163 -8.05 -0.61 -3.54
C SER A 163 -6.94 -1.49 -4.11
N THR A 164 -6.58 -2.56 -3.40
CA THR A 164 -5.64 -3.60 -3.86
C THR A 164 -6.34 -4.78 -4.52
N THR A 165 -7.67 -4.83 -4.45
CA THR A 165 -8.51 -5.87 -5.04
C THR A 165 -9.64 -5.28 -5.89
N ILE A 166 -10.11 -6.08 -6.84
CA ILE A 166 -11.31 -5.79 -7.63
C ILE A 166 -12.52 -6.35 -6.87
N ASP A 167 -13.51 -5.50 -6.63
CA ASP A 167 -14.77 -5.83 -5.99
C ASP A 167 -15.71 -6.55 -6.97
N SER A 168 -16.46 -7.53 -6.47
CA SER A 168 -17.35 -8.35 -7.29
C SER A 168 -18.52 -7.56 -7.89
N LYS A 169 -19.01 -6.53 -7.20
CA LYS A 169 -20.15 -5.70 -7.63
C LYS A 169 -19.71 -4.48 -8.41
N TYR A 170 -18.64 -3.83 -7.98
CA TYR A 170 -18.18 -2.55 -8.52
C TYR A 170 -16.94 -2.65 -9.41
N GLY A 171 -16.46 -3.86 -9.72
CA GLY A 171 -15.24 -4.07 -10.51
C GLY A 171 -15.22 -3.34 -11.85
N ARG A 172 -16.35 -3.23 -12.55
CA ARG A 172 -16.46 -2.47 -13.82
C ARG A 172 -16.19 -0.96 -13.66
N ALA A 173 -16.38 -0.44 -12.45
CA ALA A 173 -16.15 0.95 -12.11
C ALA A 173 -14.83 1.14 -11.33
N GLN A 174 -14.02 0.08 -11.17
CA GLN A 174 -12.67 0.16 -10.68
C GLN A 174 -11.70 0.21 -11.85
N ARG A 175 -10.96 1.31 -11.94
CA ARG A 175 -9.99 1.52 -13.01
C ARG A 175 -8.60 1.21 -12.49
N GLU A 176 -7.87 0.36 -13.19
CA GLU A 176 -6.47 0.11 -12.85
C GLU A 176 -5.65 1.37 -13.08
N ALA A 177 -4.96 1.82 -12.02
CA ALA A 177 -4.13 3.03 -12.03
C ALA A 177 -2.63 2.69 -11.94
N ALA A 178 -2.31 1.54 -11.36
CA ALA A 178 -0.99 0.90 -11.38
C ALA A 178 -1.21 -0.61 -11.20
N PRO A 179 -0.23 -1.47 -11.54
CA PRO A 179 -0.41 -2.91 -11.43
C PRO A 179 -0.79 -3.36 -10.02
N GLY A 180 -2.01 -3.87 -9.87
CA GLY A 180 -2.57 -4.30 -8.56
C GLY A 180 -3.15 -3.17 -7.69
N LEU A 181 -3.29 -1.95 -8.22
CA LEU A 181 -3.96 -0.83 -7.55
C LEU A 181 -5.07 -0.27 -8.44
N TYR A 182 -6.27 -0.21 -7.87
CA TYR A 182 -7.47 0.18 -8.57
C TYR A 182 -8.12 1.40 -7.93
N VAL A 183 -8.52 2.37 -8.76
CA VAL A 183 -9.26 3.54 -8.34
C VAL A 183 -10.75 3.30 -8.52
N LEU A 184 -11.53 3.38 -7.44
CA LEU A 184 -12.98 3.26 -7.50
C LEU A 184 -13.62 4.56 -8.03
N THR A 185 -14.23 4.47 -9.20
CA THR A 185 -14.90 5.59 -9.88
C THR A 185 -16.43 5.57 -9.75
N HIS A 186 -16.98 4.60 -9.01
CA HIS A 186 -18.42 4.42 -8.79
C HIS A 186 -19.02 5.46 -7.84
N SER A 187 -19.10 6.72 -8.27
CA SER A 187 -19.62 7.84 -7.47
C SER A 187 -20.17 8.96 -8.36
N SER A 188 -21.01 9.84 -7.81
CA SER A 188 -21.46 11.01 -8.56
C SER A 188 -20.32 12.02 -8.76
N THR A 189 -20.41 12.91 -9.75
CA THR A 189 -19.42 14.00 -9.93
C THR A 189 -19.30 14.86 -8.68
N LYS A 190 -20.42 15.12 -7.98
CA LYS A 190 -20.42 15.85 -6.71
C LYS A 190 -19.66 15.11 -5.61
N ASP A 191 -19.80 13.79 -5.52
CA ASP A 191 -19.09 13.01 -4.50
C ASP A 191 -17.61 12.83 -4.84
N LYS A 192 -17.24 12.78 -6.13
CA LYS A 192 -15.84 12.86 -6.58
C LYS A 192 -15.18 14.14 -6.11
N VAL A 193 -15.84 15.29 -6.24
CA VAL A 193 -15.34 16.58 -5.74
C VAL A 193 -15.11 16.51 -4.23
N LYS A 194 -16.09 16.05 -3.45
CA LYS A 194 -15.94 15.92 -1.98
C LYS A 194 -14.77 15.02 -1.59
N LEU A 195 -14.56 13.92 -2.31
CA LEU A 195 -13.44 13.01 -2.06
C LEU A 195 -12.10 13.69 -2.39
N LEU A 196 -12.01 14.37 -3.53
CA LEU A 196 -10.82 15.13 -3.90
C LEU A 196 -10.54 16.29 -2.93
N ASP A 197 -11.57 16.98 -2.42
CA ASP A 197 -11.39 18.01 -1.41
C ASP A 197 -10.82 17.45 -0.11
N LYS A 198 -11.27 16.26 0.32
CA LYS A 198 -10.71 15.56 1.48
C LYS A 198 -9.23 15.20 1.26
N ILE A 199 -8.91 14.66 0.08
CA ILE A 199 -7.54 14.30 -0.29
C ILE A 199 -6.66 15.55 -0.35
N ASN A 200 -7.13 16.60 -1.01
CA ASN A 200 -6.44 17.88 -1.17
C ASN A 200 -6.09 18.52 0.17
N LYS A 201 -7.03 18.49 1.13
CA LYS A 201 -6.81 18.96 2.51
C LYS A 201 -5.85 18.06 3.28
N ALA A 202 -6.04 16.74 3.24
CA ALA A 202 -5.22 15.81 4.02
C ALA A 202 -3.76 15.76 3.56
N LEU A 203 -3.52 15.92 2.26
CA LEU A 203 -2.19 15.89 1.65
C LEU A 203 -1.62 17.29 1.35
N ASN A 204 -2.30 18.36 1.78
CA ASN A 204 -1.89 19.76 1.57
C ASN A 204 -1.51 20.10 0.11
N LEU A 205 -2.28 19.61 -0.86
CA LEU A 205 -1.93 19.69 -2.29
C LEU A 205 -2.18 21.08 -2.92
N GLY A 206 -3.07 21.88 -2.32
CA GLY A 206 -3.39 23.23 -2.78
C GLY A 206 -4.19 23.28 -4.09
N TRP A 207 -4.95 22.24 -4.41
CA TRP A 207 -5.75 22.17 -5.65
C TRP A 207 -7.01 23.01 -5.56
N LYS A 208 -7.48 23.52 -6.71
CA LYS A 208 -8.81 24.11 -6.86
C LYS A 208 -9.65 23.20 -7.76
N ILE A 209 -10.68 22.59 -7.19
CA ILE A 209 -11.52 21.60 -7.87
C ILE A 209 -12.84 22.27 -8.29
N LYS A 210 -13.26 22.08 -9.54
CA LYS A 210 -14.49 22.63 -10.11
C LYS A 210 -15.27 21.56 -10.87
N ILE A 211 -16.60 21.65 -10.80
CA ILE A 211 -17.49 20.91 -11.69
C ILE A 211 -17.68 21.76 -12.95
N VAL A 212 -17.58 21.12 -14.11
CA VAL A 212 -17.86 21.76 -15.40
C VAL A 212 -19.06 21.05 -16.03
N SER A 213 -19.93 21.83 -16.68
CA SER A 213 -21.10 21.34 -17.42
C SER A 213 -20.78 21.24 -18.90
#